data_AF-A0A936KLS2-F1
#
_entry.id   AF-A0A936KLS2-F1
#
_cell.length_a   1.000
_cell.length_b   1.000
_cell.length_c   1.000
_cell.angle_alpha   90.00
_cell.angle_beta   90.00
_cell.angle_gamma   90.00
#
_symmetry.space_group_name_H-M   'P 1'
#
loop_
_entity.id
_entity.type
_entity.pdbx_description
1 polymer ?
#
loop_
_entity_poly.entity_id
_entity_poly.type
_entity_poly.pdbx_seq_one_letter_code
_entity_poly.pdbx_strand_id
1 'polypeptide(L)' 'MNYPICVFKLTDGTYSALLMDCTHNGCELQNQGNYLICPCHGSEFSNKGVVQNPPAESNLISYTITTDNENIFINL' A
#
# COMPACT_ATOMS: atom_id res chain seq x y z
N MET A 1 -14.86 5.25 -5.85
CA MET A 1 -13.90 6.18 -5.25
C MET A 1 -12.53 5.75 -5.76
N ASN A 2 -11.77 6.64 -6.40
CA ASN A 2 -10.44 6.29 -6.92
C ASN A 2 -9.40 6.66 -5.85
N TYR A 3 -8.92 5.68 -5.09
CA TYR A 3 -7.84 5.89 -4.12
C TYR A 3 -6.48 5.98 -4.83
N PRO A 4 -5.53 6.74 -4.29
CA PRO A 4 -4.16 6.75 -4.80
C PRO A 4 -3.48 5.39 -4.70
N ILE A 5 -2.39 5.23 -5.44
CA ILE A 5 -1.49 4.09 -5.31
C ILE A 5 -0.20 4.57 -4.65
N CYS A 6 0.16 3.98 -3.52
CA CYS A 6 1.44 4.23 -2.87
C CYS A 6 2.49 3.27 -3.39
N VAL A 7 3.62 3.79 -3.87
CA VAL A 7 4.76 2.99 -4.30
C VAL A 7 5.85 3.03 -3.23
N PHE A 8 6.28 1.87 -2.74
CA PHE A 8 7.44 1.77 -1.85
C PHE A 8 8.61 1.12 -2.59
N LYS A 9 9.82 1.66 -2.37
CA LYS A 9 11.07 0.95 -2.69
C LYS A 9 11.43 0.04 -1.52
N LEU A 10 11.64 -1.23 -1.80
CA LEU A 10 11.96 -2.25 -0.81
C LEU A 10 13.48 -2.43 -0.66
N THR A 11 13.89 -3.08 0.42
CA THR A 11 15.31 -3.26 0.76
C THR A 11 16.05 -4.18 -0.20
N ASP A 12 15.34 -5.08 -0.89
CA ASP A 12 15.87 -5.96 -1.93
C ASP A 12 15.98 -5.27 -3.31
N GLY A 13 15.67 -3.97 -3.38
CA GLY A 13 15.71 -3.18 -4.61
C GLY A 13 14.45 -3.29 -5.47
N THR A 14 13.49 -4.12 -5.09
CA THR A 14 12.17 -4.21 -5.76
C THR A 14 11.22 -3.12 -5.27
N TYR A 15 10.02 -3.07 -5.83
CA TYR A 15 8.98 -2.11 -5.45
C TYR A 15 7.66 -2.83 -5.13
N SER A 16 6.82 -2.18 -4.32
CA SER A 16 5.41 -2.53 -4.16
C SER A 16 4.53 -1.36 -4.62
N ALA A 17 3.34 -1.67 -5.14
CA ALA A 17 2.33 -0.68 -5.52
C ALA A 17 1.02 -1.04 -4.82
N LEU A 18 0.60 -0.23 -3.86
CA LEU A 18 -0.50 -0.55 -2.96
C LEU A 18 -1.65 0.43 -3.15
N LEU A 19 -2.87 -0.08 -3.37
CA LEU A 19 -4.06 0.77 -3.36
C LEU A 19 -4.24 1.33 -1.94
N MET A 20 -4.32 2.64 -1.80
CA MET A 20 -4.47 3.33 -0.51
C MET A 20 -5.91 3.30 0.01
N ASP A 21 -6.60 2.18 -0.20
CA ASP A 21 -7.96 1.92 0.24
C ASP A 21 -7.93 1.01 1.47
N CYS A 22 -8.28 1.54 2.64
CA CYS A 22 -8.29 0.75 3.87
C CYS A 22 -9.32 -0.38 3.77
N THR A 23 -8.83 -1.62 3.85
CA THR A 23 -9.64 -2.85 3.75
C THR A 23 -10.64 -3.06 4.89
N HIS A 24 -10.64 -2.19 5.91
CA HIS A 24 -11.67 -2.18 6.94
C HIS A 24 -12.98 -1.54 6.44
N ASN A 25 -12.94 -0.26 6.04
CA ASN A 25 -14.15 0.54 5.75
C ASN A 25 -13.91 1.66 4.71
N GLY A 26 -12.89 1.53 3.88
CA GLY A 26 -12.71 2.40 2.71
C GLY A 26 -12.18 3.80 3.01
N CYS A 27 -11.40 3.98 4.08
CA CYS A 27 -10.71 5.26 4.29
C CYS A 27 -9.41 5.32 3.48
N GLU A 28 -9.10 6.50 2.93
CA GLU A 28 -7.79 6.72 2.32
C GLU A 28 -6.69 6.60 3.39
N LEU A 29 -5.64 5.84 3.07
CA LEU A 29 -4.51 5.63 3.97
C LEU A 29 -3.53 6.83 3.95
N GLN A 30 -2.71 6.93 4.98
CA GLN A 30 -1.62 7.92 5.07
C GLN A 30 -0.27 7.21 5.12
N ASN A 31 0.72 7.73 4.40
CA ASN A 31 2.09 7.20 4.39
C ASN A 31 2.90 7.75 5.57
N GLN A 32 3.50 6.84 6.34
CA GLN A 32 4.34 7.15 7.51
C GLN A 32 5.84 6.88 7.27
N GLY A 33 6.24 6.71 6.01
CA GLY A 33 7.61 6.46 5.56
C GLY A 33 7.83 5.01 5.13
N ASN A 34 7.62 4.05 6.04
CA ASN A 34 7.81 2.61 5.78
C ASN A 34 6.56 1.75 6.00
N TYR A 35 5.43 2.37 6.32
CA TYR A 35 4.12 1.72 6.47
C TYR A 35 2.99 2.70 6.14
N LEU A 36 1.78 2.16 6.01
CA LEU A 36 0.55 2.92 5.80
C LEU A 36 -0.33 2.81 7.04
N ILE A 37 -0.96 3.93 7.43
CA ILE A 37 -1.91 3.97 8.54
C ILE A 37 -3.27 4.50 8.07
N CYS A 38 -4.34 3.90 8.56
CA CYS A 38 -5.70 4.38 8.38
C CYS A 38 -6.02 5.47 9.42
N PRO A 39 -6.29 6.72 9.03
CA PRO A 39 -6.57 7.79 9.98
C PRO A 39 -7.93 7.66 10.68
N CYS A 40 -8.83 6.81 10.16
CA CYS A 40 -10.17 6.64 10.73
C CYS A 40 -10.17 5.80 12.00
N HIS A 41 -9.45 4.66 11.99
CA HIS A 41 -9.54 3.66 13.06
C HIS A 41 -8.18 3.04 13.42
N GLY A 42 -7.08 3.50 12.83
CA GLY A 42 -5.73 3.08 13.20
C GLY A 42 -5.26 1.75 12.61
N SER A 43 -5.96 1.15 11.63
CA SER A 43 -5.41 -0.03 10.93
C SER A 43 -4.05 0.31 10.31
N GLU A 44 -3.08 -0.58 10.45
CA GLU A 44 -1.74 -0.39 9.90
C GLU A 44 -1.42 -1.49 8.89
N PHE A 45 -0.68 -1.12 7.85
CA PHE A 45 -0.25 -2.01 6.79
C PHE A 45 1.22 -1.78 6.50
N SER A 46 1.99 -2.86 6.39
CA SER A 46 3.40 -2.78 6.01
C SER A 46 3.59 -2.16 4.62
N ASN A 47 4.83 -1.78 4.27
CA ASN A 47 5.22 -1.41 2.91
C ASN A 47 5.03 -2.52 1.86
N LYS A 48 4.58 -3.73 2.23
CA LYS A 48 4.16 -4.81 1.33
C LYS A 48 2.64 -5.01 1.29
N GLY A 49 1.87 -4.14 1.95
CA GLY A 49 0.41 -4.21 2.02
C GLY A 49 -0.12 -5.22 3.04
N VAL A 50 0.75 -5.92 3.77
CA VAL A 50 0.34 -6.90 4.78
C VAL A 50 -0.21 -6.16 6.00
N VAL A 51 -1.41 -6.51 6.44
CA VAL A 51 -2.03 -5.95 7.64
C VAL A 51 -1.19 -6.25 8.88
N GLN A 52 -0.98 -5.25 9.74
CA GLN A 52 -0.18 -5.33 10.96
C GLN A 52 -1.00 -5.01 12.20
N ASN A 53 -1.98 -4.10 12.08
CA ASN A 53 -2.82 -3.69 13.19
C ASN A 53 -4.32 -3.71 12.79
N PRO A 54 -5.20 -4.33 13.59
CA PRO A 54 -6.66 -4.28 13.39
C PRO A 54 -7.20 -2.84 13.53
N PRO A 55 -8.42 -2.52 13.07
CA PRO A 55 -9.54 -3.42 12.73
C PRO A 55 -9.54 -4.01 11.33
N ALA A 56 -8.58 -3.67 10.46
CA ALA A 56 -8.47 -4.38 9.19
C ALA A 56 -8.07 -5.85 9.44
N GLU A 57 -8.71 -6.78 8.72
CA GLU A 57 -8.40 -8.22 8.81
C GLU A 57 -7.79 -8.76 7.51
N SER A 58 -7.74 -7.93 6.46
CA SER A 58 -7.24 -8.30 5.14
C SER A 58 -6.12 -7.37 4.67
N ASN A 59 -5.19 -7.92 3.92
CA ASN A 59 -4.12 -7.16 3.27
C ASN A 59 -4.68 -6.18 2.24
N LEU A 60 -3.92 -5.12 1.95
CA LEU A 60 -4.24 -4.20 0.86
C LEU A 60 -4.14 -4.89 -0.50
N ILE A 61 -4.88 -4.35 -1.46
CA ILE A 61 -4.69 -4.69 -2.87
C ILE A 61 -3.28 -4.22 -3.29
N SER A 62 -2.53 -5.14 -3.88
CA SER A 62 -1.21 -4.88 -4.45
C SER A 62 -1.28 -5.09 -5.96
N TYR A 63 -0.72 -4.14 -6.70
CA TYR A 63 -0.62 -4.21 -8.16
C TYR A 63 0.73 -4.79 -8.57
N THR A 64 0.72 -5.52 -9.69
CA THR A 64 1.95 -6.07 -10.24
C THR A 64 2.81 -4.94 -10.78
N ILE A 65 4.10 -4.96 -10.45
CA ILE A 65 5.10 -4.00 -10.94
C ILE A 65 6.04 -4.69 -11.92
N THR A 66 6.36 -3.99 -13.01
CA THR A 66 7.54 -4.26 -13.84
C THR A 66 8.41 -3.00 -13.91
N THR A 67 9.71 -3.14 -14.15
CA THR A 67 10.66 -2.01 -14.18
C THR A 67 11.59 -2.10 -15.37
N ASP A 68 12.03 -0.95 -15.88
CA ASP A 68 13.22 -0.83 -16.74
C ASP A 68 14.28 0.06 -16.05
N ASN A 69 15.27 0.56 -16.81
CA ASN A 69 16.35 1.37 -16.28
C ASN A 69 15.91 2.76 -15.80
N GLU A 70 14.74 3.25 -16.22
CA GLU A 70 14.24 4.61 -15.98
C GLU A 70 12.86 4.63 -15.33
N ASN A 71 12.02 3.63 -15.60
CA ASN A 71 10.58 3.65 -15.33
C ASN A 71 10.13 2.50 -14.43
N ILE A 72 9.07 2.79 -13.67
CA ILE A 72 8.26 1.81 -12.93
C ILE A 72 6.90 1.74 -13.62
N PHE A 73 6.49 0.55 -14.02
CA PHE A 73 5.19 0.28 -14.63
C PHE A 73 4.29 -0.45 -13.63
N ILE A 74 3.07 0.05 -13.46
CA ILE A 74 2.06 -0.52 -12.55
C ILE A 74 0.92 -1.09 -13.40
N ASN A 75 0.61 -2.37 -13.20
CA ASN A 75 -0.49 -3.05 -13.89
C ASN A 75 -1.77 -2.99 -13.03
N LEU A 76 -2.74 -2.18 -13.47
CA LEU A 76 -4.01 -1.93 -12.78
C LEU A 76 -5.08 -2.99 -13.03
#